data_AF-A0A0F7UG96-F1
#
_entry.id   AF-A0A0F7UG96-F1
#
_cell.length_a   1.000
_cell.length_b   1.000
_cell.length_c   1.000
_cell.angle_alpha   90.00
_cell.angle_beta   90.00
_cell.angle_gamma   90.00
#
_symmetry.space_group_name_H-M   'P 1'
#
loop_
_entity.id
_entity.type
_entity.pdbx_description
1 polymer ?
#
loop_
_entity_poly.entity_id
_entity_poly.type
_entity_poly.pdbx_seq_one_letter_code
_entity_poly.pdbx_strand_id
1 'polypeptide(L)'
;MAALERLLGPTLIGKGDRVVQTASLDSGVIGIYFSAHWCPPCRQFTPMLARRYQELKNMNKAFEVVFVSSDHDRASFDEYFASMPWLSLPFDDRARKASLSQMYTVQGIPTLILVDSKGALVDRNGRQKVFDAAFVYSLPDNVDAEVKGLTLEGVIDAISSDAALSEDAKVTGYSTVVKIVNNILNNPGDPKYLSLKKNNASVQARLGNRNFIKILKLAGFQETPDAYKCSECPDTAKLRDVRDVVSSLLLSLS
;
A
#
# COMPACT_ATOMS: atom_id res chain seq x y z
N MET A 1 -20.00 -13.33 -4.76
CA MET A 1 -18.58 -13.27 -5.19
C MET A 1 -18.10 -11.84 -5.11
N ALA A 2 -16.95 -11.63 -4.48
CA ALA A 2 -16.32 -10.32 -4.42
C ALA A 2 -15.99 -9.83 -5.84
N ALA A 3 -15.95 -8.51 -6.05
CA ALA A 3 -15.81 -7.96 -7.40
C ALA A 3 -14.51 -8.41 -8.10
N LEU A 4 -13.42 -8.52 -7.35
CA LEU A 4 -12.14 -9.03 -7.84
C LEU A 4 -12.17 -10.51 -8.20
N GLU A 5 -12.91 -11.35 -7.47
CA GLU A 5 -13.03 -12.78 -7.82
C GLU A 5 -13.74 -12.98 -9.16
N ARG A 6 -14.74 -12.13 -9.45
CA ARG A 6 -15.40 -12.15 -10.77
C ARG A 6 -14.40 -11.82 -11.88
N LEU A 7 -13.53 -10.84 -11.64
CA LEU A 7 -12.55 -10.36 -12.61
C LEU A 7 -11.37 -11.35 -12.79
N LEU A 8 -10.72 -11.72 -11.69
CA LEU A 8 -9.44 -12.45 -11.66
C LEU A 8 -9.58 -13.93 -11.33
N GLY A 9 -10.77 -14.39 -10.96
CA GLY A 9 -11.03 -15.78 -10.55
C GLY A 9 -10.92 -15.96 -9.05
N PRO A 10 -11.32 -17.14 -8.51
CA PRO A 10 -11.31 -17.40 -7.08
C PRO A 10 -9.88 -17.48 -6.52
N THR A 11 -8.92 -17.88 -7.34
CA THR A 11 -7.54 -18.11 -6.93
C THR A 11 -6.53 -17.49 -7.89
N LEU A 12 -5.39 -17.11 -7.32
CA LEU A 12 -4.19 -16.63 -8.00
C LEU A 12 -3.01 -17.52 -7.62
N ILE A 13 -1.94 -17.44 -8.40
CA ILE A 13 -0.70 -18.18 -8.16
C ILE A 13 0.37 -17.21 -7.70
N GLY A 14 0.98 -17.48 -6.54
CA GLY A 14 2.16 -16.81 -6.03
C GLY A 14 3.44 -17.61 -6.28
N LYS A 15 4.56 -17.14 -5.73
CA LYS A 15 5.84 -17.84 -5.84
C LYS A 15 5.77 -19.29 -5.34
N GLY A 16 6.45 -20.18 -6.06
CA GLY A 16 6.50 -21.62 -5.76
C GLY A 16 5.13 -22.30 -5.90
N ASP A 17 4.33 -21.87 -6.88
CA ASP A 17 2.96 -22.36 -7.14
C ASP A 17 1.99 -22.24 -5.95
N ARG A 18 2.29 -21.34 -5.00
CA ARG A 18 1.41 -21.11 -3.85
C ARG A 18 0.07 -20.53 -4.31
N VAL A 19 -1.00 -21.27 -4.07
CA VAL A 19 -2.37 -20.79 -4.31
C VAL A 19 -2.74 -19.70 -3.30
N VAL A 20 -3.20 -18.56 -3.80
CA VAL A 20 -3.68 -17.41 -3.02
C VAL A 20 -5.15 -17.19 -3.34
N GLN A 21 -6.00 -17.00 -2.32
CA GLN A 21 -7.40 -16.68 -2.53
C GLN A 21 -7.53 -15.22 -2.98
N THR A 22 -8.22 -14.96 -4.10
CA THR A 22 -8.38 -13.59 -4.60
C THR A 22 -9.10 -12.69 -3.58
N ALA A 23 -10.03 -13.26 -2.79
CA ALA A 23 -10.70 -12.55 -1.72
C ALA A 23 -9.77 -12.07 -0.58
N SER A 24 -8.58 -12.65 -0.42
CA SER A 24 -7.62 -12.21 0.60
C SER A 24 -6.72 -11.06 0.16
N LEU A 25 -6.90 -10.54 -1.06
CA LEU A 25 -6.14 -9.38 -1.54
C LEU A 25 -6.59 -8.11 -0.82
N ASP A 26 -5.77 -7.63 0.11
CA ASP A 26 -5.92 -6.32 0.72
C ASP A 26 -5.13 -5.28 -0.09
N SER A 27 -5.56 -5.05 -1.33
CA SER A 27 -4.93 -4.09 -2.25
C SER A 27 -5.94 -3.06 -2.70
N GLY A 28 -5.56 -1.78 -2.61
CA GLY A 28 -6.37 -0.66 -3.07
C GLY A 28 -6.40 -0.57 -4.58
N VAL A 29 -5.26 -0.84 -5.22
CA VAL A 29 -5.08 -0.87 -6.69
C VAL A 29 -4.39 -2.16 -7.11
N ILE A 30 -4.87 -2.76 -8.19
CA ILE A 30 -4.27 -3.95 -8.82
C ILE A 30 -3.82 -3.60 -10.23
N GLY A 31 -2.55 -3.87 -10.54
CA GLY A 31 -1.99 -3.83 -11.87
C GLY A 31 -2.17 -5.15 -12.60
N ILE A 32 -3.07 -5.22 -13.57
CA ILE A 32 -3.24 -6.39 -14.44
C ILE A 32 -2.18 -6.29 -15.54
N TYR A 33 -1.17 -7.14 -15.45
CA TYR A 33 0.02 -7.07 -16.30
C TYR A 33 -0.01 -8.14 -17.40
N PHE A 34 -0.33 -7.72 -18.63
CA PHE A 34 -0.31 -8.58 -19.81
C PHE A 34 1.10 -8.60 -20.40
N SER A 35 1.70 -9.79 -20.45
CA SER A 35 3.09 -9.95 -20.87
C SER A 35 3.41 -11.38 -21.32
N ALA A 36 4.61 -11.62 -21.83
CA ALA A 36 5.11 -12.95 -22.18
C ALA A 36 6.65 -12.98 -22.20
N HIS A 37 7.22 -14.17 -21.99
CA HIS A 37 8.67 -14.39 -22.00
C HIS A 37 9.29 -14.11 -23.37
N TRP A 38 8.64 -14.59 -24.43
CA TRP A 38 9.12 -14.46 -25.81
C TRP A 38 9.17 -13.01 -26.32
N CYS A 39 8.44 -12.10 -25.69
CA CYS A 39 8.28 -10.70 -26.09
C CYS A 39 9.48 -9.82 -25.66
N PRO A 40 10.30 -9.27 -26.58
CA PRO A 40 11.44 -8.43 -26.23
C PRO A 40 11.11 -7.15 -25.41
N PRO A 41 10.11 -6.32 -25.77
CA PRO A 41 9.80 -5.14 -24.97
C PRO A 41 9.24 -5.49 -23.58
N CYS A 42 8.68 -6.69 -23.43
CA CYS A 42 8.22 -7.22 -22.15
C CYS A 42 9.38 -7.52 -21.21
N ARG A 43 10.44 -8.17 -21.71
CA ARG A 43 11.66 -8.44 -20.95
C ARG A 43 12.39 -7.16 -20.49
N GLN A 44 12.24 -6.06 -21.22
CA GLN A 44 12.76 -4.75 -20.80
C GLN A 44 11.89 -4.09 -19.72
N PHE A 45 10.57 -4.24 -19.81
CA PHE A 45 9.62 -3.58 -18.90
C PHE A 45 9.50 -4.27 -17.54
N THR A 46 9.51 -5.61 -17.50
CA THR A 46 9.34 -6.37 -16.26
C THR A 46 10.31 -5.97 -15.15
N PRO A 47 11.63 -5.81 -15.39
CA PRO A 47 12.56 -5.34 -14.37
C PRO A 47 12.21 -3.95 -13.82
N MET A 48 11.73 -3.03 -14.68
CA MET A 48 11.31 -1.70 -14.24
C MET A 48 10.05 -1.76 -13.37
N LEU A 49 9.05 -2.55 -13.78
CA LEU A 49 7.86 -2.77 -12.99
C LEU A 49 8.19 -3.45 -11.65
N ALA A 50 9.10 -4.43 -11.64
CA ALA A 50 9.55 -5.09 -10.41
C ALA A 50 10.23 -4.12 -9.44
N ARG A 51 11.07 -3.20 -9.94
CA ARG A 51 11.66 -2.13 -9.12
C ARG A 51 10.58 -1.22 -8.52
N ARG A 52 9.65 -0.70 -9.33
CA ARG A 52 8.55 0.14 -8.83
C ARG A 52 7.67 -0.60 -7.83
N TYR A 53 7.39 -1.86 -8.09
CA TYR A 53 6.63 -2.70 -7.18
C TYR A 53 7.33 -2.81 -5.82
N GLN A 54 8.64 -3.03 -5.78
CA GLN A 54 9.41 -3.04 -4.53
C GLN A 54 9.37 -1.68 -3.82
N GLU A 55 9.54 -0.58 -4.55
CA GLU A 55 9.39 0.79 -4.00
C GLU A 55 8.01 0.98 -3.36
N LEU A 56 6.94 0.55 -4.04
CA LEU A 56 5.56 0.60 -3.56
C LEU A 56 5.36 -0.25 -2.30
N LYS A 57 5.91 -1.48 -2.26
CA LYS A 57 5.82 -2.33 -1.06
C LYS A 57 6.58 -1.71 0.12
N ASN A 58 7.76 -1.14 -0.13
CA ASN A 58 8.54 -0.45 0.91
C ASN A 58 7.82 0.78 1.44
N MET A 59 7.16 1.54 0.56
CA MET A 59 6.28 2.66 0.89
C MET A 59 4.94 2.26 1.49
N ASN A 60 4.69 0.96 1.67
CA ASN A 60 3.42 0.42 2.10
C ASN A 60 2.22 0.95 1.30
N LYS A 61 2.37 1.02 -0.02
CA LYS A 61 1.28 1.33 -0.92
C LYS A 61 0.38 0.10 -1.08
N ALA A 62 -0.92 0.32 -1.13
CA ALA A 62 -1.93 -0.72 -1.33
C ALA A 62 -1.97 -1.14 -2.81
N PHE A 63 -0.86 -1.68 -3.30
CA PHE A 63 -0.67 -2.06 -4.70
C PHE A 63 -0.26 -3.52 -4.83
N GLU A 64 -0.87 -4.22 -5.77
CA GLU A 64 -0.49 -5.58 -6.16
C GLU A 64 -0.47 -5.71 -7.68
N VAL A 65 0.29 -6.66 -8.22
CA VAL A 65 0.32 -6.97 -9.65
C VAL A 65 -0.17 -8.40 -9.87
N VAL A 66 -1.00 -8.57 -10.89
CA VAL A 66 -1.43 -9.89 -11.36
C VAL A 66 -0.97 -10.06 -12.80
N PHE A 67 0.01 -10.94 -12.98
CA PHE A 67 0.54 -11.32 -14.27
C PHE A 67 -0.48 -12.16 -15.05
N VAL A 68 -0.75 -11.73 -16.28
CA VAL A 68 -1.61 -12.38 -17.26
C VAL A 68 -0.74 -12.78 -18.43
N SER A 69 -0.30 -14.04 -18.42
CA SER A 69 0.64 -14.56 -19.40
C SER A 69 0.03 -14.72 -20.79
N SER A 70 0.82 -14.36 -21.80
CA SER A 70 0.60 -14.70 -23.21
C SER A 70 1.63 -15.71 -23.72
N ASP A 71 2.32 -16.42 -22.82
CA ASP A 71 3.20 -17.53 -23.17
C ASP A 71 2.40 -18.70 -23.76
N HIS A 72 3.07 -19.44 -24.64
CA HIS A 72 2.47 -20.53 -25.40
C HIS A 72 2.49 -21.85 -24.64
N ASP A 73 3.44 -22.01 -23.73
CA ASP A 73 3.67 -23.23 -22.98
C ASP A 73 3.98 -22.92 -21.50
N ARG A 74 3.81 -23.95 -20.67
CA ARG A 74 3.95 -23.85 -19.22
C ARG A 74 5.39 -23.57 -18.80
N ALA A 75 6.39 -24.13 -19.49
CA ALA A 75 7.80 -23.95 -19.12
C ALA A 75 8.25 -22.50 -19.30
N SER A 76 7.89 -21.87 -20.43
CA SER A 76 8.13 -20.45 -20.68
C SER A 76 7.44 -19.55 -19.66
N PHE A 77 6.21 -19.89 -19.27
CA PHE A 77 5.49 -19.19 -18.21
C PHE A 77 6.21 -19.29 -16.86
N ASP A 78 6.57 -20.50 -16.43
CA ASP A 78 7.20 -20.75 -15.14
C ASP A 78 8.56 -20.04 -15.03
N GLU A 79 9.39 -20.14 -16.08
CA GLU A 79 10.69 -19.47 -16.16
C GLU A 79 10.55 -17.95 -15.99
N TYR A 80 9.61 -17.34 -16.72
CA TYR A 80 9.44 -15.89 -16.68
C TYR A 80 8.81 -15.41 -15.38
N PHE A 81 7.77 -16.11 -14.89
CA PHE A 81 7.10 -15.77 -13.65
C PHE A 81 8.01 -15.93 -12.43
N ALA A 82 8.97 -16.84 -12.44
CA ALA A 82 9.96 -17.00 -11.36
C ALA A 82 10.74 -15.70 -11.05
N SER A 83 10.95 -14.85 -12.07
CA SER A 83 11.63 -13.55 -11.92
C SER A 83 10.75 -12.46 -11.29
N MET A 84 9.44 -12.67 -11.19
CA MET A 84 8.47 -11.66 -10.80
C MET A 84 8.16 -11.68 -9.28
N PRO A 85 8.06 -10.52 -8.61
CA PRO A 85 7.81 -10.45 -7.17
C PRO A 85 6.32 -10.44 -6.78
N TRP A 86 5.42 -10.75 -7.70
CA TRP A 86 3.97 -10.58 -7.57
C TRP A 86 3.20 -11.87 -7.92
N LEU A 87 1.88 -11.77 -8.09
CA LEU A 87 0.98 -12.88 -8.36
C LEU A 87 0.74 -13.07 -9.86
N SER A 88 0.18 -14.21 -10.26
CA SER A 88 -0.28 -14.49 -11.61
C SER A 88 -1.67 -15.13 -11.63
N LEU A 89 -2.34 -15.03 -12.76
CA LEU A 89 -3.45 -15.94 -13.05
C LEU A 89 -2.89 -17.36 -13.23
N PRO A 90 -3.66 -18.40 -12.86
CA PRO A 90 -3.33 -19.77 -13.26
C PRO A 90 -3.09 -19.84 -14.76
N PHE A 91 -1.96 -20.41 -15.19
CA PHE A 91 -1.59 -20.51 -16.60
C PHE A 91 -2.68 -21.17 -17.45
N ASP A 92 -3.35 -22.17 -16.87
CA ASP A 92 -4.40 -22.96 -17.52
C ASP A 92 -5.73 -22.21 -17.64
N ASP A 93 -5.95 -21.08 -16.93
CA ASP A 93 -7.15 -20.25 -17.06
C ASP A 93 -7.09 -19.34 -18.30
N ARG A 94 -6.97 -19.98 -19.47
CA ARG A 94 -6.88 -19.30 -20.77
C ARG A 94 -8.16 -18.54 -21.12
N ALA A 95 -9.31 -19.02 -20.66
CA ALA A 95 -10.61 -18.38 -20.88
C ALA A 95 -10.69 -17.02 -20.18
N ARG A 96 -10.23 -16.93 -18.93
CA ARG A 96 -10.15 -15.67 -18.20
C ARG A 96 -9.12 -14.73 -18.79
N LYS A 97 -7.94 -15.23 -19.18
CA LYS A 97 -6.96 -14.44 -19.91
C LYS A 97 -7.59 -13.79 -21.15
N ALA A 98 -8.32 -14.56 -21.96
CA ALA A 98 -8.99 -14.06 -23.16
C ALA A 98 -10.05 -13.00 -22.83
N SER A 99 -10.87 -13.26 -21.81
CA SER A 99 -11.91 -12.34 -21.34
C SER A 99 -11.32 -11.00 -20.87
N LEU A 100 -10.22 -11.03 -20.11
CA LEU A 100 -9.53 -9.83 -19.65
C LEU A 100 -8.88 -9.06 -20.82
N SER A 101 -8.24 -9.75 -21.76
CA SER A 101 -7.68 -9.11 -22.95
C SER A 101 -8.76 -8.40 -23.77
N GLN A 102 -9.95 -9.02 -23.92
CA GLN A 102 -11.07 -8.41 -24.63
C GLN A 102 -11.65 -7.22 -23.85
N MET A 103 -11.94 -7.39 -22.56
CA MET A 103 -12.52 -6.36 -21.68
C MET A 103 -11.69 -5.07 -21.67
N TYR A 104 -10.36 -5.20 -21.63
CA TYR A 104 -9.45 -4.06 -21.62
C TYR A 104 -8.93 -3.66 -23.01
N THR A 105 -9.39 -4.33 -24.07
CA THR A 105 -8.98 -4.04 -25.45
C THR A 105 -7.46 -4.09 -25.62
N VAL A 106 -6.83 -5.13 -25.05
CA VAL A 106 -5.38 -5.31 -25.10
C VAL A 106 -4.97 -5.73 -26.51
N GLN A 107 -4.37 -4.79 -27.25
CA GLN A 107 -3.91 -5.01 -28.64
C GLN A 107 -2.45 -5.43 -28.73
N GLY A 108 -1.68 -5.27 -27.65
CA GLY A 108 -0.26 -5.59 -27.62
C GLY A 108 0.26 -5.76 -26.20
N ILE A 109 1.45 -6.36 -26.11
CA ILE A 109 2.18 -6.54 -24.86
C ILE A 109 3.56 -5.84 -24.95
N PRO A 110 4.12 -5.35 -23.84
CA PRO A 110 3.53 -5.36 -22.50
C PRO A 110 2.41 -4.31 -22.33
N THR A 111 1.36 -4.66 -21.60
CA THR A 111 0.27 -3.75 -21.20
C THR A 111 0.03 -3.88 -19.70
N LEU A 112 -0.14 -2.75 -19.00
CA LEU A 112 -0.45 -2.72 -17.56
C LEU A 112 -1.70 -1.87 -17.34
N ILE A 113 -2.79 -2.52 -16.94
CA ILE A 113 -4.07 -1.88 -16.61
C ILE A 113 -4.18 -1.76 -15.09
N LEU A 114 -4.54 -0.58 -14.59
CA LEU A 114 -4.76 -0.33 -13.17
C LEU A 114 -6.25 -0.39 -12.88
N VAL A 115 -6.65 -1.19 -11.90
CA VAL A 115 -8.02 -1.30 -11.40
C VAL A 115 -8.05 -1.12 -9.89
N ASP A 116 -9.18 -0.67 -9.34
CA ASP A 116 -9.35 -0.57 -7.88
C ASP A 116 -9.76 -1.93 -7.25
N SER A 117 -9.89 -1.95 -5.93
CA SER A 117 -10.35 -3.13 -5.16
C SER A 117 -11.77 -3.61 -5.51
N LYS A 118 -12.53 -2.83 -6.28
CA LYS A 118 -13.86 -3.19 -6.80
C LYS A 118 -13.81 -3.63 -8.27
N GLY A 119 -12.61 -3.73 -8.85
CA GLY A 119 -12.41 -4.09 -10.24
C GLY A 119 -12.79 -2.98 -11.23
N ALA A 120 -13.01 -1.74 -10.76
CA ALA A 120 -13.26 -0.60 -11.63
C ALA A 120 -11.94 -0.09 -12.22
N LEU A 121 -11.98 0.35 -13.48
CA LEU A 121 -10.82 0.88 -14.18
C LEU A 121 -10.34 2.18 -13.51
N VAL A 122 -9.08 2.22 -13.09
CA VAL A 122 -8.39 3.42 -12.59
C VAL A 122 -7.59 4.07 -13.72
N ASP A 123 -6.82 3.27 -14.47
CA ASP A 123 -6.00 3.78 -15.57
C ASP A 123 -5.65 2.69 -16.59
N ARG A 124 -5.61 3.04 -17.88
CA ARG A 124 -5.18 2.16 -18.97
C ARG A 124 -3.69 2.30 -19.31
N ASN A 125 -3.06 3.40 -18.90
CA ASN A 125 -1.70 3.78 -19.25
C ASN A 125 -0.68 3.44 -18.15
N GLY A 126 -0.96 2.42 -17.34
CA GLY A 126 -0.09 2.00 -16.23
C GLY A 126 1.35 1.73 -16.69
N ARG A 127 1.52 1.18 -17.90
CA ARG A 127 2.85 0.95 -18.49
C ARG A 127 3.66 2.25 -18.60
N GLN A 128 3.05 3.32 -19.11
CA GLN A 128 3.73 4.61 -19.27
C GLN A 128 4.03 5.24 -17.90
N LYS A 129 3.09 5.16 -16.96
CA LYS A 129 3.25 5.71 -15.61
C LYS A 129 4.43 5.10 -14.85
N VAL A 130 4.69 3.80 -15.00
CA VAL A 130 5.80 3.11 -14.32
C VAL A 130 7.19 3.72 -14.63
N PHE A 131 7.34 4.39 -15.78
CA PHE A 131 8.57 5.11 -16.12
C PHE A 131 8.73 6.41 -15.32
N ASP A 132 7.63 7.01 -14.86
CA ASP A 132 7.63 8.22 -14.03
C ASP A 132 7.89 7.87 -12.55
N ALA A 133 8.82 8.59 -11.91
CA ALA A 133 9.08 8.45 -10.48
C ALA A 133 7.91 8.90 -9.61
N ALA A 134 7.06 9.80 -10.09
CA ALA A 134 5.88 10.24 -9.37
C ALA A 134 4.80 9.16 -9.23
N PHE A 135 4.86 8.07 -10.04
CA PHE A 135 3.86 7.01 -10.02
C PHE A 135 3.64 6.43 -8.62
N VAL A 136 4.71 6.25 -7.83
CA VAL A 136 4.61 5.64 -6.51
C VAL A 136 3.78 6.47 -5.53
N TYR A 137 3.79 7.79 -5.67
CA TYR A 137 3.02 8.72 -4.84
C TYR A 137 1.57 8.85 -5.29
N SER A 138 1.26 8.47 -6.55
CA SER A 138 -0.11 8.52 -7.08
C SER A 138 -1.02 7.40 -6.58
N LEU A 139 -0.45 6.38 -5.92
CA LEU A 139 -1.18 5.22 -5.45
C LEU A 139 -1.56 5.35 -3.96
N PRO A 140 -2.70 4.74 -3.56
CA PRO A 140 -3.15 4.79 -2.17
C PRO A 140 -2.21 4.02 -1.24
N ASP A 141 -2.08 4.50 -0.01
CA ASP A 141 -1.42 3.77 1.07
C ASP A 141 -2.24 2.54 1.47
N ASN A 142 -1.58 1.51 1.98
CA ASN A 142 -2.23 0.44 2.70
C ASN A 142 -2.57 0.93 4.10
N VAL A 143 -3.81 1.40 4.24
CA VAL A 143 -4.32 1.96 5.48
C VAL A 143 -4.78 0.81 6.37
N ASP A 144 -4.28 0.77 7.60
CA ASP A 144 -4.76 -0.15 8.63
C ASP A 144 -6.30 -0.12 8.69
N ALA A 145 -6.92 -1.30 8.71
CA ALA A 145 -8.37 -1.45 8.73
C ALA A 145 -9.05 -0.60 9.82
N GLU A 146 -8.37 -0.37 10.95
CA GLU A 146 -8.87 0.47 12.04
C GLU A 146 -9.06 1.94 11.67
N VAL A 147 -8.23 2.49 10.77
CA VAL A 147 -8.30 3.91 10.38
C VAL A 147 -8.83 4.10 8.96
N LYS A 148 -9.27 3.02 8.32
CA LYS A 148 -9.86 3.05 6.98
C LYS A 148 -11.15 3.87 7.00
N GLY A 149 -11.16 4.98 6.25
CA GLY A 149 -12.30 5.90 6.17
C GLY A 149 -12.38 6.94 7.30
N LEU A 150 -11.41 6.96 8.22
CA LEU A 150 -11.28 8.04 9.19
C LEU A 150 -10.55 9.24 8.57
N THR A 151 -10.88 10.44 9.05
CA THR A 151 -10.14 11.68 8.75
C THR A 151 -9.30 12.09 9.96
N LEU A 152 -8.27 12.90 9.73
CA LEU A 152 -7.44 13.42 10.82
C LEU A 152 -8.26 14.28 11.78
N GLU A 153 -9.13 15.12 11.23
CA GLU A 153 -10.04 15.98 11.96
C GLU A 153 -11.00 15.16 12.82
N GLY A 154 -11.60 14.10 12.27
CA GLY A 154 -12.53 13.25 13.01
C GLY A 154 -11.86 12.51 14.18
N VAL A 155 -10.58 12.15 14.05
CA VAL A 155 -9.80 11.56 15.16
C VAL A 155 -9.47 12.61 16.22
N ILE A 156 -9.11 13.82 15.81
CA ILE A 156 -8.85 14.96 16.71
C ILE A 156 -10.11 15.32 17.49
N ASP A 157 -11.27 15.41 16.84
CA ASP A 157 -12.55 15.69 17.50
C ASP A 157 -12.89 14.63 18.54
N ALA A 158 -12.66 13.35 18.21
CA ALA A 158 -12.85 12.25 19.15
C ALA A 158 -11.96 12.37 20.40
N ILE A 159 -10.70 12.79 20.25
CA ILE A 159 -9.79 13.05 21.39
C ILE A 159 -10.27 14.26 22.20
N SER A 160 -10.64 15.34 21.51
CA SER A 160 -11.09 16.57 22.16
C SER A 160 -12.34 16.36 23.01
N SER A 161 -13.29 15.56 22.51
CA SER A 161 -14.53 15.19 23.21
C SER A 161 -14.40 14.09 24.27
N ASP A 162 -13.22 13.47 24.41
CA ASP A 162 -13.00 12.36 25.35
C ASP A 162 -12.92 12.87 26.79
N ALA A 163 -14.04 12.74 27.53
CA ALA A 163 -14.15 13.16 28.91
C ALA A 163 -13.28 12.33 29.88
N ALA A 164 -12.81 11.15 29.47
CA ALA A 164 -11.91 10.33 30.30
C ALA A 164 -10.44 10.78 30.18
N LEU A 165 -10.11 11.64 29.22
CA LEU A 165 -8.76 12.11 28.97
C LEU A 165 -8.57 13.53 29.52
N SER A 166 -7.65 13.70 30.48
CA SER A 166 -7.35 15.03 31.04
C SER A 166 -6.67 15.93 29.99
N GLU A 167 -6.77 17.25 30.17
CA GLU A 167 -6.10 18.22 29.28
C GLU A 167 -4.57 18.01 29.25
N ASP A 168 -3.94 17.75 30.41
CA ASP A 168 -2.51 17.42 30.47
C ASP A 168 -2.16 16.15 29.67
N ALA A 169 -3.05 15.15 29.69
CA ALA A 169 -2.87 13.93 28.90
C ALA A 169 -3.05 14.20 27.41
N LYS A 170 -3.98 15.08 27.02
CA LYS A 170 -4.16 15.54 25.64
C LYS A 170 -2.91 16.24 25.12
N VAL A 171 -2.41 17.24 25.84
CA VAL A 171 -1.19 17.99 25.51
C VAL A 171 0.02 17.06 25.45
N THR A 172 0.15 16.13 26.40
CA THR A 172 1.24 15.14 26.40
C THR A 172 1.18 14.21 25.20
N GLY A 173 -0.02 13.73 24.84
CA GLY A 173 -0.22 12.86 23.69
C GLY A 173 0.09 13.55 22.37
N TYR A 174 -0.50 14.72 22.11
CA TYR A 174 -0.24 15.50 20.89
C TYR A 174 1.22 15.91 20.77
N SER A 175 1.85 16.40 21.85
CA SER A 175 3.27 16.80 21.80
C SER A 175 4.18 15.60 21.55
N THR A 176 3.79 14.40 22.00
CA THR A 176 4.52 13.16 21.71
C THR A 176 4.37 12.77 20.24
N VAL A 177 3.18 12.86 19.67
CA VAL A 177 2.94 12.65 18.22
C VAL A 177 3.82 13.59 17.40
N VAL A 178 3.81 14.90 17.70
CA VAL A 178 4.63 15.89 17.00
C VAL A 178 6.13 15.58 17.11
N LYS A 179 6.61 15.19 18.29
CA LYS A 179 8.01 14.78 18.48
C LYS A 179 8.40 13.58 17.62
N ILE A 180 7.55 12.55 17.58
CA ILE A 180 7.77 11.36 16.74
C ILE A 180 7.87 11.75 15.27
N VAL A 181 6.89 12.52 14.79
CA VAL A 181 6.83 12.95 13.38
C VAL A 181 8.02 13.85 13.03
N ASN A 182 8.40 14.79 13.89
CA ASN A 182 9.57 15.65 13.67
C ASN A 182 10.88 14.86 13.63
N ASN A 183 11.04 13.84 14.48
CA ASN A 183 12.25 13.00 14.43
C ASN A 183 12.40 12.30 13.07
N ILE A 184 11.29 11.83 12.48
CA ILE A 184 11.29 11.22 11.14
C ILE A 184 11.53 12.29 10.06
N LEU A 185 10.85 13.44 10.13
CA LEU A 185 11.03 14.51 9.14
C LEU A 185 12.46 15.07 9.11
N ASN A 186 13.13 15.10 10.27
CA ASN A 186 14.52 15.54 10.40
C ASN A 186 15.53 14.45 10.02
N ASN A 187 15.14 13.18 10.05
CA ASN A 187 15.99 12.03 9.73
C ASN A 187 15.22 11.03 8.86
N PRO A 188 14.82 11.39 7.61
CA PRO A 188 13.97 10.53 6.80
C PRO A 188 14.65 9.21 6.48
N GLY A 189 13.96 8.10 6.75
CA GLY A 189 14.47 6.76 6.47
C GLY A 189 15.43 6.18 7.50
N ASP A 190 15.80 6.92 8.56
CA ASP A 190 16.66 6.37 9.63
C ASP A 190 15.88 5.33 10.45
N PRO A 191 16.29 4.04 10.45
CA PRO A 191 15.57 2.94 11.11
C PRO A 191 15.32 3.18 12.60
N LYS A 192 16.13 4.00 13.27
CA LYS A 192 15.96 4.35 14.69
C LYS A 192 14.63 5.04 14.96
N TYR A 193 14.15 5.88 14.05
CA TYR A 193 12.94 6.69 14.26
C TYR A 193 11.68 6.10 13.61
N LEU A 194 11.83 5.04 12.81
CA LEU A 194 10.73 4.40 12.09
C LEU A 194 9.99 3.34 12.90
N SER A 195 10.39 3.06 14.15
CA SER A 195 9.80 1.97 14.95
C SER A 195 9.51 2.40 16.39
N LEU A 196 8.26 2.20 16.82
CA LEU A 196 7.77 2.47 18.17
C LEU A 196 7.34 1.15 18.82
N LYS A 197 8.15 0.63 19.76
CA LYS A 197 7.83 -0.62 20.45
C LYS A 197 6.64 -0.45 21.39
N LYS A 198 5.66 -1.36 21.32
CA LYS A 198 4.45 -1.31 22.16
C LYS A 198 4.71 -1.57 23.65
N ASN A 199 5.79 -2.27 23.97
CA ASN A 199 6.21 -2.54 25.34
C ASN A 199 7.02 -1.39 25.97
N ASN A 200 7.28 -0.31 25.22
CA ASN A 200 7.99 0.84 25.76
C ASN A 200 7.08 1.60 26.74
N ALA A 201 7.51 1.75 28.00
CA ALA A 201 6.73 2.41 29.04
C ALA A 201 6.37 3.87 28.70
N SER A 202 7.24 4.61 28.01
CA SER A 202 6.93 5.98 27.58
C SER A 202 5.88 6.03 26.48
N VAL A 203 5.89 5.06 25.56
CA VAL A 203 4.84 4.91 24.53
C VAL A 203 3.49 4.61 25.20
N GLN A 204 3.46 3.67 26.14
CA GLN A 204 2.22 3.32 26.86
C GLN A 204 1.68 4.47 27.70
N ALA A 205 2.55 5.18 28.42
CA ALA A 205 2.13 6.29 29.28
C ALA A 205 1.64 7.51 28.49
N ARG A 206 2.26 7.82 27.34
CA ARG A 206 1.98 9.05 26.57
C ARG A 206 1.01 8.84 25.41
N LEU A 207 0.91 7.64 24.88
CA LEU A 207 0.04 7.26 23.75
C LEU A 207 -0.94 6.16 24.15
N GLY A 208 -1.27 6.06 25.45
CA GLY A 208 -2.17 5.05 25.98
C GLY A 208 -3.60 5.16 25.43
N ASN A 209 -4.04 6.37 25.06
CA ASN A 209 -5.27 6.55 24.29
C ASN A 209 -5.05 6.14 22.83
N ARG A 210 -5.83 5.16 22.37
CA ARG A 210 -5.72 4.56 21.04
C ARG A 210 -5.92 5.57 19.91
N ASN A 211 -6.62 6.68 20.14
CA ASN A 211 -6.81 7.73 19.13
C ASN A 211 -5.50 8.45 18.76
N PHE A 212 -4.52 8.57 19.68
CA PHE A 212 -3.18 9.08 19.30
C PHE A 212 -2.44 8.13 18.36
N ILE A 213 -2.61 6.81 18.56
CA ILE A 213 -2.08 5.80 17.64
C ILE A 213 -2.78 5.92 16.28
N LYS A 214 -4.09 6.19 16.25
CA LYS A 214 -4.81 6.42 14.98
C LYS A 214 -4.26 7.63 14.21
N ILE A 215 -3.85 8.71 14.88
CA ILE A 215 -3.15 9.83 14.22
C ILE A 215 -1.85 9.35 13.56
N LEU A 216 -1.04 8.56 14.26
CA LEU A 216 0.19 7.99 13.69
C LEU A 216 -0.12 7.05 12.51
N LYS A 217 -1.17 6.21 12.60
CA LYS A 217 -1.60 5.35 11.49
C LYS A 217 -2.03 6.16 10.28
N LEU A 218 -2.79 7.24 10.49
CA LEU A 218 -3.14 8.19 9.42
C LEU A 218 -1.88 8.86 8.84
N ALA A 219 -0.84 9.09 9.64
CA ALA A 219 0.46 9.57 9.17
C ALA A 219 1.31 8.51 8.41
N GLY A 220 0.83 7.27 8.27
CA GLY A 220 1.51 6.19 7.54
C GLY A 220 2.19 5.14 8.41
N PHE A 221 1.94 5.11 9.72
CA PHE A 221 2.36 4.00 10.57
C PHE A 221 1.46 2.77 10.39
N GLN A 222 2.05 1.59 10.53
CA GLN A 222 1.35 0.31 10.56
C GLN A 222 1.54 -0.35 11.92
N GLU A 223 0.53 -1.10 12.34
CA GLU A 223 0.61 -1.91 13.54
C GLU A 223 1.16 -3.32 13.21
N THR A 224 2.25 -3.69 13.86
CA THR A 224 2.73 -5.08 13.94
C THR A 224 2.37 -5.65 15.31
N PRO A 225 2.52 -6.96 15.57
CA PRO A 225 2.24 -7.52 16.90
C PRO A 225 3.01 -6.81 18.03
N ASP A 226 4.25 -6.39 17.76
CA ASP A 226 5.23 -5.88 18.72
C ASP A 226 5.46 -4.36 18.67
N ALA A 227 5.14 -3.69 17.56
CA ALA A 227 5.49 -2.29 17.32
C ALA A 227 4.48 -1.55 16.44
N TYR A 228 4.62 -0.23 16.38
CA TYR A 228 4.09 0.59 15.30
C TYR A 228 5.27 1.00 14.41
N LYS A 229 5.19 0.74 13.10
CA LYS A 229 6.28 0.96 12.15
C LYS A 229 5.89 1.91 11.04
N CYS A 230 6.77 2.85 10.73
CA CYS A 230 6.67 3.70 9.55
C CYS A 230 7.50 3.08 8.40
N SER A 231 7.14 3.42 7.17
CA SER A 231 7.86 3.02 5.95
C SER A 231 9.34 3.46 5.98
N GLU A 232 10.23 2.66 5.40
CA GLU A 232 11.64 3.03 5.15
C GLU A 232 11.77 4.21 4.18
N CYS A 233 10.76 4.45 3.35
CA CYS A 233 10.59 5.63 2.54
C CYS A 233 9.32 6.37 3.00
N PRO A 234 9.39 7.15 4.09
CA PRO A 234 8.21 7.78 4.66
C PRO A 234 7.67 8.89 3.74
N ASP A 235 6.35 9.01 3.65
CA ASP A 235 5.71 10.11 2.93
C ASP A 235 5.85 11.41 3.74
N THR A 236 6.91 12.16 3.45
CA THR A 236 7.23 13.39 4.18
C THR A 236 6.21 14.51 3.99
N ALA A 237 5.44 14.52 2.90
CA ALA A 237 4.37 15.49 2.72
C ALA A 237 3.23 15.19 3.69
N LYS A 238 2.78 13.93 3.71
CA LYS A 238 1.74 13.46 4.66
C LYS A 238 2.14 13.68 6.13
N LEU A 239 3.39 13.41 6.46
CA LEU A 239 3.93 13.64 7.80
C LEU A 239 3.92 15.13 8.18
N ARG A 240 4.23 16.04 7.25
CA ARG A 240 4.14 17.49 7.49
C ARG A 240 2.71 17.94 7.71
N ASP A 241 1.77 17.45 6.90
CA ASP A 241 0.35 17.80 7.04
C ASP A 241 -0.16 17.41 8.44
N VAL A 242 0.11 16.18 8.88
CA VAL A 242 -0.26 15.72 10.23
C VAL A 242 0.43 16.56 11.31
N ARG A 243 1.74 16.82 11.18
CA ARG A 243 2.48 17.65 12.14
C ARG A 243 1.87 19.03 12.26
N ASP A 244 1.53 19.68 11.14
CA ASP A 244 1.07 21.07 11.11
C ASP A 244 -0.31 21.21 11.75
N VAL A 245 -1.23 20.30 11.42
CA VAL A 245 -2.55 20.24 12.06
C VAL A 245 -2.43 19.99 13.57
N VAL A 246 -1.65 18.99 13.99
CA VAL A 246 -1.51 18.66 15.41
C VAL A 246 -0.77 19.75 16.19
N SER A 247 0.22 20.42 15.57
CA SER A 247 0.94 21.53 16.21
C SER A 247 0.06 22.76 16.38
N SER A 248 -0.79 23.07 15.39
CA SER A 248 -1.77 24.15 15.52
C SER A 248 -2.75 23.90 16.67
N LEU A 249 -3.19 22.65 16.84
CA LEU A 249 -4.06 22.28 17.96
C LEU A 249 -3.34 22.42 19.31
N LEU A 250 -2.09 21.98 19.42
CA LEU A 250 -1.29 22.14 20.64
C LEU A 250 -1.18 23.60 21.10
N LEU A 251 -0.98 24.53 20.16
CA LEU A 251 -0.92 25.96 20.45
C LEU A 251 -2.24 26.52 20.99
N SER A 252 -3.38 25.88 20.65
CA SER A 252 -4.70 26.28 21.17
C SER A 252 -5.01 25.73 22.56
N LEU A 253 -4.26 24.71 23.01
CA LEU A 253 -4.42 24.03 24.30
C LEU A 253 -3.40 24.52 25.35
N SER A 254 -2.41 25.32 24.94
CA SER A 254 -1.35 25.91 25.78
C SER A 254 -1.62 27.36 26.12
#